data_AF-A0A358HQ63-F1
#
_entry.id   AF-A0A358HQ63-F1
#
_cell.length_a   1.000
_cell.length_b   1.000
_cell.length_c   1.000
_cell.angle_alpha   90.00
_cell.angle_beta   90.00
_cell.angle_gamma   90.00
#
_symmetry.space_group_name_H-M   'P 1'
#
loop_
_entity.id
_entity.type
_entity.pdbx_description
1 polymer ?
#
loop_
_entity_poly.entity_id
_entity_poly.type
_entity_poly.pdbx_seq_one_letter_code
_entity_poly.pdbx_strand_id
1 'polypeptide(L)'
;QLDATDHPNGLIQAGTITFDGSGNLQSFDGVAATIGAVTVGTTGDLTDADISAEWTNGSDASAINLDFGTIGLGNGITQFAAGADANGNNVDYTTHFINQNGAQAGTMVNYALTEEGFLQIEFANGVKRPVYKLAIATFEAADEMENHTGNVYRQTRESGDYLLREPGLNGAGNVVASALEGSNVDLAEEFTNMIVTQRAYSANTKTITTTDEMLDELISIKR
;
A
#
# COMPACT_ATOMS: atom_id res chain seq x y z
N GLN A 1 -7.51 30.70 -58.30
CA GLN A 1 -7.32 29.24 -58.31
C GLN A 1 -5.90 29.01 -57.84
N LEU A 2 -5.67 28.19 -56.81
CA LEU A 2 -4.31 27.85 -56.38
C LEU A 2 -3.54 27.28 -57.58
N ASP A 3 -2.27 27.65 -57.74
CA ASP A 3 -1.45 27.11 -58.82
C ASP A 3 -1.41 25.58 -58.66
N ALA A 4 -1.98 24.88 -59.63
CA ALA A 4 -2.09 23.43 -59.61
C ALA A 4 -0.73 22.74 -59.78
N THR A 5 0.30 23.49 -60.19
CA THR A 5 1.69 23.03 -60.31
C THR A 5 2.36 22.94 -58.94
N ASP A 6 2.12 23.93 -58.06
CA ASP A 6 2.73 24.01 -56.73
C ASP A 6 1.87 23.35 -55.65
N HIS A 7 0.54 23.38 -55.81
CA HIS A 7 -0.43 22.83 -54.85
C HIS A 7 -1.44 21.90 -55.55
N PRO A 8 -0.99 20.73 -56.07
CA PRO A 8 -1.82 19.83 -56.89
C PRO A 8 -3.07 19.29 -56.18
N ASN A 9 -3.06 19.27 -54.84
CA ASN A 9 -4.17 18.81 -54.00
C ASN A 9 -4.86 19.94 -53.22
N GLY A 10 -4.51 21.21 -53.49
CA GLY A 10 -5.03 22.36 -52.76
C GLY A 10 -4.51 22.54 -51.32
N LEU A 11 -3.52 21.73 -50.90
CA LEU A 11 -2.84 21.86 -49.61
C LEU A 11 -1.74 22.92 -49.69
N ILE A 12 -1.83 23.96 -48.86
CA ILE A 12 -0.88 25.09 -48.85
C ILE A 12 0.33 24.80 -47.95
N GLN A 13 0.12 24.21 -46.77
CA GLN A 13 1.17 23.94 -45.79
C GLN A 13 0.72 22.83 -44.82
N ALA A 14 1.65 22.02 -44.34
CA ALA A 14 1.39 21.04 -43.30
C ALA A 14 2.61 20.87 -42.39
N GLY A 15 2.39 20.51 -41.13
CA GLY A 15 3.46 20.21 -40.20
C GLY A 15 2.97 19.68 -38.87
N THR A 16 3.90 19.48 -37.97
CA THR A 16 3.65 19.03 -36.60
C THR A 16 3.89 20.19 -35.65
N ILE A 17 2.93 20.42 -34.77
CA ILE A 17 3.05 21.37 -33.67
C ILE A 17 3.34 20.56 -32.41
N THR A 18 4.43 20.90 -31.71
CA THR A 18 4.81 20.27 -30.44
C THR A 18 4.64 21.26 -29.30
N PHE A 19 4.32 20.73 -28.12
CA PHE A 19 4.11 21.51 -26.90
C PHE A 19 4.95 20.96 -25.76
N ASP A 20 5.38 21.82 -24.84
CA ASP A 20 6.13 21.42 -23.65
C ASP A 20 5.21 20.83 -22.55
N GLY A 21 5.80 20.32 -21.46
CA GLY A 21 5.05 19.78 -20.32
C GLY A 21 4.26 20.84 -19.52
N SER A 22 4.39 22.11 -19.87
CA SER A 22 3.61 23.25 -19.37
C SER A 22 2.60 23.74 -20.40
N GLY A 23 2.38 23.00 -21.50
CA GLY A 23 1.40 23.26 -22.55
C GLY A 23 1.72 24.43 -23.48
N ASN A 24 2.89 25.05 -23.38
CA ASN A 24 3.31 26.13 -24.27
C ASN A 24 3.83 25.57 -25.60
N LEU A 25 3.71 26.36 -26.66
CA LEU A 25 4.23 26.02 -27.99
C LEU A 25 5.75 25.80 -27.93
N GLN A 26 6.22 24.62 -28.30
CA GLN A 26 7.63 24.25 -28.27
C GLN A 26 8.27 24.29 -29.67
N SER A 27 7.57 23.79 -30.69
CA SER A 27 7.98 23.92 -32.09
C SER A 27 6.78 23.83 -33.03
N PHE A 28 6.92 24.41 -34.22
CA PHE A 28 6.09 24.14 -35.39
C PHE A 28 7.05 23.71 -36.49
N ASP A 29 7.15 22.40 -36.70
CA ASP A 29 8.07 21.83 -37.67
C ASP A 29 7.29 21.39 -38.92
N GLY A 30 7.69 21.89 -40.09
CA GLY A 30 7.14 21.45 -41.36
C GLY A 30 7.47 19.99 -41.63
N VAL A 31 6.45 19.19 -41.91
CA VAL A 31 6.61 17.76 -42.24
C VAL A 31 5.99 17.53 -43.60
N ALA A 32 6.75 16.89 -44.49
CA ALA A 32 6.24 16.42 -45.78
C ALA A 32 5.03 15.51 -45.54
N ALA A 33 3.85 15.97 -45.92
CA ALA A 33 2.62 15.22 -45.77
C ALA A 33 2.36 14.43 -47.06
N THR A 34 2.27 13.10 -46.95
CA THR A 34 1.82 12.28 -48.07
C THR A 34 0.32 12.08 -47.94
N ILE A 35 -0.45 12.75 -48.82
CA ILE A 35 -1.90 12.57 -48.91
C ILE A 35 -2.17 11.80 -50.20
N GLY A 36 -2.55 10.52 -50.07
CA GLY A 36 -2.67 9.62 -51.21
C GLY A 36 -1.31 9.27 -51.83
N ALA A 37 -1.15 9.42 -53.14
CA ALA A 37 0.09 9.12 -53.87
C ALA A 37 1.00 10.34 -54.08
N VAL A 38 0.68 11.48 -53.46
CA VAL A 38 1.42 12.74 -53.63
C VAL A 38 1.99 13.17 -52.30
N THR A 39 3.31 13.26 -52.23
CA THR A 39 4.03 13.89 -51.12
C THR A 39 4.07 15.39 -51.38
N VAL A 40 3.49 16.18 -50.48
CA VAL A 40 3.48 17.65 -50.57
C VAL A 40 4.21 18.21 -49.34
N GLY A 41 5.05 19.19 -49.63
CA GLY A 41 5.87 19.92 -48.68
C GLY A 41 7.24 19.31 -48.41
N THR A 42 8.20 20.16 -48.06
CA THR A 42 9.55 19.78 -47.59
C THR A 42 9.67 19.93 -46.08
N THR A 43 10.69 19.32 -45.48
CA THR A 43 11.01 19.59 -44.07
C THR A 43 11.29 21.09 -43.90
N GLY A 44 10.52 21.77 -43.05
CA GLY A 44 10.61 23.22 -42.80
C GLY A 44 9.45 24.06 -43.34
N ASP A 45 8.47 23.45 -43.99
CA ASP A 45 7.38 24.20 -44.62
C ASP A 45 6.39 24.83 -43.64
N LEU A 46 6.15 24.31 -42.42
CA LEU A 46 5.24 24.94 -41.44
C LEU A 46 5.91 26.14 -40.79
N THR A 47 5.36 27.32 -41.02
CA THR A 47 5.85 28.61 -40.55
C THR A 47 4.68 29.41 -39.98
N ASP A 48 4.92 30.12 -38.88
CA ASP A 48 4.03 31.16 -38.38
C ASP A 48 4.11 32.40 -39.29
N ALA A 49 3.49 32.31 -40.46
CA ALA A 49 3.51 33.35 -41.48
C ALA A 49 2.13 33.48 -42.14
N ASP A 50 1.75 34.72 -42.41
CA ASP A 50 0.50 35.05 -43.10
C ASP A 50 0.48 34.43 -44.51
N ILE A 51 -0.66 33.86 -44.89
CA ILE A 51 -0.89 33.35 -46.24
C ILE A 51 -1.53 34.45 -47.07
N SER A 52 -0.88 34.90 -48.13
CA SER A 52 -1.47 35.84 -49.10
C SER A 52 -2.01 35.11 -50.34
N ALA A 53 -3.21 35.49 -50.76
CA ALA A 53 -3.86 35.03 -51.97
C ALA A 53 -4.04 36.22 -52.93
N GLU A 54 -3.31 36.18 -54.04
CA GLU A 54 -3.43 37.15 -55.13
C GLU A 54 -4.54 36.71 -56.10
N TRP A 55 -5.41 37.65 -56.49
CA TRP A 55 -6.52 37.36 -57.39
C TRP A 55 -6.20 37.74 -58.83
N THR A 56 -6.38 36.80 -59.75
CA THR A 56 -6.16 37.02 -61.20
C THR A 56 -7.22 37.91 -61.86
N ASN A 57 -8.24 38.36 -61.11
CA ASN A 57 -9.30 39.23 -61.58
C ASN A 57 -9.03 40.73 -61.30
N GLY A 58 -7.84 41.07 -60.78
CA GLY A 58 -7.46 42.45 -60.47
C GLY A 58 -8.04 43.00 -59.16
N SER A 59 -8.62 42.15 -58.32
CA SER A 59 -8.99 42.49 -56.94
C SER A 59 -7.76 42.58 -56.05
N ASP A 60 -7.84 43.37 -54.98
CA ASP A 60 -6.82 43.43 -53.94
C ASP A 60 -6.57 42.05 -53.32
N ALA A 61 -5.32 41.77 -52.99
CA ALA A 61 -4.90 40.54 -52.35
C ALA A 61 -5.67 40.27 -51.05
N SER A 62 -6.02 39.00 -50.82
CA SER A 62 -6.59 38.57 -49.54
C SER A 62 -5.51 37.96 -48.68
N ALA A 63 -5.37 38.41 -47.44
CA ALA A 63 -4.45 37.82 -46.46
C ALA A 63 -5.24 36.98 -45.44
N ILE A 64 -4.72 35.80 -45.14
CA ILE A 64 -5.11 34.98 -43.99
C ILE A 64 -3.99 35.11 -42.99
N ASN A 65 -4.26 35.84 -41.90
CA ASN A 65 -3.30 35.99 -40.83
C ASN A 65 -3.26 34.74 -39.96
N LEU A 66 -2.06 34.19 -39.78
CA LEU A 66 -1.80 33.06 -38.89
C LEU A 66 -0.87 33.55 -37.78
N ASP A 67 -1.28 33.38 -36.53
CA ASP A 67 -0.48 33.69 -35.35
C ASP A 67 -0.58 32.50 -34.40
N PHE A 68 0.48 31.68 -34.37
CA PHE A 68 0.63 30.57 -33.44
C PHE A 68 1.21 31.02 -32.10
N GLY A 69 1.65 32.28 -31.98
CA GLY A 69 2.32 32.82 -30.82
C GLY A 69 3.81 32.52 -30.78
N THR A 70 4.46 33.02 -29.74
CA THR A 70 5.91 32.90 -29.58
C THR A 70 6.25 31.59 -28.89
N ILE A 71 7.22 30.86 -29.44
CA ILE A 71 7.73 29.61 -28.85
C ILE A 71 8.14 29.85 -27.39
N GLY A 72 7.65 29.00 -26.49
CA GLY A 72 7.90 29.03 -25.05
C GLY A 72 7.09 30.07 -24.27
N LEU A 73 6.20 30.83 -24.93
CA LEU A 73 5.28 31.78 -24.29
C LEU A 73 3.83 31.33 -24.50
N GLY A 74 2.98 31.56 -23.51
CA GLY A 74 1.54 31.27 -23.57
C GLY A 74 0.71 32.33 -24.29
N ASN A 75 1.28 33.04 -25.28
CA ASN A 75 0.63 34.15 -25.97
C ASN A 75 -0.04 33.76 -27.30
N GLY A 76 -0.04 32.47 -27.66
CA GLY A 76 -0.73 31.96 -28.85
C GLY A 76 -1.42 30.62 -28.59
N ILE A 77 -1.25 29.67 -29.50
CA ILE A 77 -1.85 28.34 -29.34
C ILE A 77 -1.18 27.59 -28.19
N THR A 78 -1.98 26.92 -27.35
CA THR A 78 -1.48 26.09 -26.25
C THR A 78 -2.09 24.69 -26.33
N GLN A 79 -1.39 23.68 -25.77
CA GLN A 79 -1.86 22.29 -25.77
C GLN A 79 -3.13 22.11 -24.92
N PHE A 80 -3.38 23.04 -24.02
CA PHE A 80 -4.55 23.02 -23.18
C PHE A 80 -5.75 23.49 -23.99
N ALA A 81 -6.66 22.56 -24.27
CA ALA A 81 -8.02 22.95 -24.59
C ALA A 81 -8.55 23.69 -23.36
N ALA A 82 -8.61 25.01 -23.41
CA ALA A 82 -9.47 25.74 -22.49
C ALA A 82 -10.86 25.15 -22.68
N GLY A 83 -11.39 24.46 -21.67
CA GLY A 83 -12.78 24.01 -21.74
C GLY A 83 -13.64 25.25 -21.97
N ALA A 84 -14.66 25.18 -22.82
CA ALA A 84 -15.62 26.27 -22.89
C ALA A 84 -16.63 26.08 -21.76
N ASP A 85 -16.94 27.12 -20.99
CA ASP A 85 -18.13 27.11 -20.15
C ASP A 85 -19.40 27.01 -21.04
N ALA A 86 -20.57 26.84 -20.44
CA ALA A 86 -21.85 26.79 -21.19
C ALA A 86 -22.17 28.08 -21.98
N ASN A 87 -21.37 29.14 -21.77
CA ASN A 87 -21.48 30.45 -22.40
C ASN A 87 -20.39 30.70 -23.45
N GLY A 88 -19.52 29.72 -23.73
CA GLY A 88 -18.48 29.81 -24.75
C GLY A 88 -17.21 30.54 -24.30
N ASN A 89 -17.03 30.81 -23.01
CA ASN A 89 -15.81 31.43 -22.49
C ASN A 89 -14.73 30.37 -22.27
N ASN A 90 -13.49 30.68 -22.64
CA ASN A 90 -12.33 29.85 -22.37
C ASN A 90 -12.08 29.74 -20.85
N VAL A 91 -12.11 28.52 -20.33
CA VAL A 91 -11.81 28.20 -18.93
C VAL A 91 -10.38 27.67 -18.85
N ASP A 92 -9.55 28.32 -18.03
CA ASP A 92 -8.14 27.94 -17.83
C ASP A 92 -8.01 26.46 -17.42
N TYR A 93 -7.01 25.77 -17.97
CA TYR A 93 -6.71 24.40 -17.55
C TYR A 93 -6.15 24.41 -16.13
N THR A 94 -6.97 23.94 -15.18
CA THR A 94 -6.56 23.83 -13.77
C THR A 94 -6.44 22.35 -13.40
N THR A 95 -5.27 21.94 -12.89
CA THR A 95 -5.07 20.58 -12.38
C THR A 95 -5.71 20.46 -11.01
N HIS A 96 -6.90 19.88 -10.93
CA HIS A 96 -7.62 19.72 -9.66
C HIS A 96 -7.00 18.69 -8.71
N PHE A 97 -6.28 17.69 -9.24
CA PHE A 97 -5.65 16.63 -8.44
C PHE A 97 -4.30 16.22 -9.01
N ILE A 98 -3.26 16.32 -8.18
CA ILE A 98 -1.93 15.79 -8.48
C ILE A 98 -1.71 14.63 -7.50
N ASN A 99 -1.68 13.41 -8.03
CA ASN A 99 -1.35 12.22 -7.26
C ASN A 99 0.10 11.84 -7.55
N GLN A 100 0.93 11.76 -6.51
CA GLN A 100 2.32 11.34 -6.62
C GLN A 100 2.56 10.19 -5.63
N ASN A 101 3.13 9.09 -6.13
CA ASN A 101 3.46 7.89 -5.33
C ASN A 101 4.94 7.87 -4.88
N GLY A 102 5.64 8.99 -5.03
CA GLY A 102 7.02 9.17 -4.59
C GLY A 102 7.08 9.74 -3.17
N ALA A 103 7.97 9.19 -2.36
CA ALA A 103 8.28 9.71 -1.03
C ALA A 103 9.80 9.84 -0.85
N GLN A 104 10.23 10.90 -0.17
CA GLN A 104 11.64 11.04 0.23
C GLN A 104 12.03 9.88 1.17
N ALA A 105 13.31 9.49 1.16
CA ALA A 105 13.82 8.52 2.13
C ALA A 105 13.62 9.07 3.56
N GLY A 106 12.99 8.30 4.42
CA GLY A 106 12.76 8.62 5.82
C GLY A 106 13.47 7.62 6.74
N THR A 107 13.93 8.09 7.90
CA THR A 107 14.41 7.21 8.97
C THR A 107 13.23 6.63 9.76
N MET A 108 13.44 5.51 10.45
CA MET A 108 12.44 4.95 11.36
C MET A 108 12.18 5.91 12.52
N VAL A 109 10.91 6.12 12.87
CA VAL A 109 10.47 6.97 13.99
C VAL A 109 9.71 6.15 15.03
N ASN A 110 8.83 5.26 14.60
CA ASN A 110 7.99 4.47 15.50
C ASN A 110 7.78 3.05 14.98
N TYR A 111 7.39 2.13 15.85
CA TYR A 111 6.98 0.78 15.50
C TYR A 111 5.72 0.38 16.27
N ALA A 112 4.86 -0.41 15.64
CA ALA A 112 3.66 -0.96 16.24
C ALA A 112 3.45 -2.39 15.75
N LEU A 113 2.86 -3.24 16.60
CA LEU A 113 2.43 -4.57 16.21
C LEU A 113 0.93 -4.53 15.91
N THR A 114 0.52 -5.02 14.75
CA THR A 114 -0.90 -5.10 14.37
C THR A 114 -1.52 -6.41 14.89
N GLU A 115 -2.85 -6.48 14.93
CA GLU A 115 -3.59 -7.67 15.40
C GLU A 115 -3.37 -8.90 14.50
N GLU A 116 -3.07 -8.66 13.21
CA GLU A 116 -2.68 -9.69 12.24
C GLU A 116 -1.22 -10.16 12.42
N GLY A 117 -0.52 -9.64 13.45
CA GLY A 117 0.84 -9.99 13.80
C GLY A 117 1.92 -9.32 12.95
N PHE A 118 1.61 -8.26 12.21
CA PHE A 118 2.63 -7.52 11.47
C PHE A 118 3.33 -6.51 12.37
N LEU A 119 4.66 -6.53 12.36
CA LEU A 119 5.46 -5.42 12.88
C LEU A 119 5.48 -4.33 11.82
N GLN A 120 4.71 -3.28 12.05
CA GLN A 120 4.63 -2.10 11.20
C GLN A 120 5.60 -1.03 11.71
N ILE A 121 6.44 -0.52 10.82
CA ILE A 121 7.36 0.57 11.08
C ILE A 121 6.81 1.84 10.44
N GLU A 122 6.80 2.92 11.21
CA GLU A 122 6.46 4.27 10.77
C GLU A 122 7.74 5.07 10.55
N PHE A 123 7.89 5.59 9.34
CA PHE A 123 9.05 6.37 8.93
C PHE A 123 8.76 7.88 9.03
N ALA A 124 9.82 8.69 9.11
CA ALA A 124 9.73 10.16 9.23
C ALA A 124 9.03 10.83 8.03
N ASN A 125 8.94 10.14 6.90
CA ASN A 125 8.22 10.59 5.71
C ASN A 125 6.71 10.29 5.77
N GLY A 126 6.19 9.80 6.91
CA GLY A 126 4.77 9.48 7.11
C GLY A 126 4.33 8.15 6.51
N VAL A 127 5.23 7.41 5.85
CA VAL A 127 4.91 6.10 5.28
C VAL A 127 4.99 5.04 6.38
N LYS A 128 3.97 4.18 6.44
CA LYS A 128 3.96 2.98 7.30
C LYS A 128 4.20 1.74 6.46
N ARG A 129 5.13 0.88 6.86
CA ARG A 129 5.45 -0.36 6.14
C ARG A 129 5.49 -1.56 7.08
N PRO A 130 4.81 -2.67 6.76
CA PRO A 130 5.02 -3.93 7.46
C PRO A 130 6.39 -4.49 7.10
N VAL A 131 7.19 -4.85 8.10
CA VAL A 131 8.56 -5.35 7.90
C VAL A 131 8.70 -6.81 8.28
N TYR A 132 8.06 -7.22 9.37
CA TYR A 132 8.05 -8.61 9.84
C TYR A 132 6.64 -9.07 10.17
N LYS A 133 6.44 -10.39 10.20
CA LYS A 133 5.21 -11.03 10.65
C LYS A 133 5.54 -12.05 11.73
N LEU A 134 4.81 -12.00 12.83
CA LEU A 134 4.88 -12.98 13.91
C LEU A 134 4.22 -14.28 13.46
N ALA A 135 4.90 -15.41 13.67
CA ALA A 135 4.32 -16.73 13.47
C ALA A 135 4.01 -17.36 14.84
N ILE A 136 2.86 -18.02 14.94
CA ILE A 136 2.42 -18.74 16.14
C ILE A 136 2.61 -20.23 15.86
N ALA A 137 3.32 -20.93 16.76
CA ALA A 137 3.43 -22.38 16.71
C ALA A 137 2.23 -23.02 17.42
N THR A 138 1.51 -23.90 16.73
CA THR A 138 0.44 -24.71 17.30
C THR A 138 0.88 -26.18 17.33
N PHE A 139 0.43 -26.92 18.35
CA PHE A 139 0.73 -28.34 18.55
C PHE A 139 -0.57 -29.14 18.61
N GLU A 140 -0.52 -30.43 18.30
CA GLU A 140 -1.71 -31.30 18.39
C GLU A 140 -2.11 -31.56 19.85
N ALA A 141 -1.13 -31.82 20.72
CA ALA A 141 -1.32 -32.04 22.15
C ALA A 141 -0.47 -31.04 22.96
N ALA A 142 -0.99 -29.83 23.16
CA ALA A 142 -0.28 -28.76 23.87
C ALA A 142 -0.02 -29.10 25.37
N ASP A 143 -0.91 -29.87 26.00
CA ASP A 143 -0.78 -30.27 27.40
C ASP A 143 0.37 -31.28 27.66
N GLU A 144 0.88 -31.90 26.59
CA GLU A 144 1.97 -32.88 26.67
C GLU A 144 3.35 -32.27 26.34
N MET A 145 3.40 -30.94 26.23
CA MET A 145 4.65 -30.20 26.12
C MET A 145 5.39 -30.19 27.46
N GLU A 146 6.71 -30.25 27.42
CA GLU A 146 7.52 -30.21 28.64
C GLU A 146 7.70 -28.76 29.10
N ASN A 147 7.35 -28.46 30.35
CA ASN A 147 7.58 -27.15 30.95
C ASN A 147 9.07 -26.98 31.30
N HIS A 148 9.64 -25.85 30.90
CA HIS A 148 11.00 -25.42 31.21
C HIS A 148 10.96 -24.12 32.02
N THR A 149 12.04 -23.87 32.77
CA THR A 149 12.13 -22.68 33.62
C THR A 149 11.97 -21.39 32.82
N GLY A 150 11.11 -20.48 33.30
CA GLY A 150 10.89 -19.17 32.70
C GLY A 150 9.64 -19.03 31.82
N ASN A 151 8.60 -19.84 32.06
CA ASN A 151 7.34 -19.86 31.28
C ASN A 151 7.56 -20.25 29.81
N VAL A 152 8.55 -21.11 29.56
CA VAL A 152 8.86 -21.62 28.23
C VAL A 152 8.56 -23.10 28.20
N TYR A 153 8.14 -23.58 27.03
CA TYR A 153 7.78 -24.97 26.83
C TYR A 153 8.62 -25.57 25.70
N ARG A 154 8.95 -26.85 25.83
CA ARG A 154 9.71 -27.60 24.84
C ARG A 154 8.83 -28.68 24.23
N GLN A 155 8.92 -28.81 22.91
CA GLN A 155 8.29 -29.88 22.16
C GLN A 155 8.79 -31.25 22.65
N THR A 156 7.84 -32.19 22.82
CA THR A 156 8.09 -33.58 23.17
C THR A 156 7.64 -34.50 22.02
N ARG A 157 7.89 -35.80 22.16
CA ARG A 157 7.40 -36.78 21.18
C ARG A 157 5.87 -36.90 21.23
N GLU A 158 5.30 -36.77 22.42
CA GLU A 158 3.86 -36.96 22.65
C GLU A 158 3.06 -35.69 22.27
N SER A 159 3.65 -34.48 22.44
CA SER A 159 3.01 -33.23 21.99
C SER A 159 2.78 -33.10 20.47
N GLY A 160 3.44 -33.95 19.68
CA GLY A 160 3.48 -33.87 18.23
C GLY A 160 4.42 -32.80 17.69
N ASP A 161 4.44 -32.65 16.36
CA ASP A 161 5.24 -31.65 15.66
C ASP A 161 4.62 -30.25 15.71
N TYR A 162 5.48 -29.23 15.73
CA TYR A 162 5.02 -27.85 15.68
C TYR A 162 4.52 -27.50 14.27
N LEU A 163 3.39 -26.81 14.21
CA LEU A 163 2.88 -26.21 12.98
C LEU A 163 2.89 -24.69 13.11
N LEU A 164 3.72 -24.04 12.30
CA LEU A 164 3.78 -22.57 12.24
C LEU A 164 2.58 -22.04 11.46
N ARG A 165 1.84 -21.13 12.08
CA ARG A 165 0.64 -20.51 11.55
C ARG A 165 0.65 -19.00 11.69
N GLU A 166 -0.13 -18.37 10.84
CA GLU A 166 -0.40 -16.95 10.97
C GLU A 166 -1.40 -16.69 12.10
N PRO A 167 -1.26 -15.60 12.87
CA PRO A 167 -2.23 -15.21 13.89
C PRO A 167 -3.66 -15.15 13.36
N GLY A 168 -4.61 -15.65 14.15
CA GLY A 168 -6.03 -15.68 13.81
C GLY A 168 -6.45 -16.69 12.73
N LEU A 169 -5.51 -17.44 12.15
CA LEU A 169 -5.81 -18.44 11.12
C LEU A 169 -5.70 -19.87 11.63
N ASN A 170 -6.57 -20.73 11.10
CA ASN A 170 -6.54 -22.18 11.27
C ASN A 170 -6.55 -22.67 12.74
N GLY A 171 -7.00 -21.88 13.71
CA GLY A 171 -6.98 -22.24 15.13
C GLY A 171 -5.80 -21.66 15.92
N ALA A 172 -4.91 -20.90 15.26
CA ALA A 172 -4.00 -20.00 15.97
C ALA A 172 -4.79 -18.84 16.60
N GLY A 173 -4.43 -18.47 17.82
CA GLY A 173 -5.03 -17.34 18.52
C GLY A 173 -4.74 -15.98 17.84
N ASN A 174 -5.46 -14.95 18.28
CA ASN A 174 -5.22 -13.58 17.84
C ASN A 174 -4.11 -12.92 18.67
N VAL A 175 -3.40 -11.97 18.07
CA VAL A 175 -2.36 -11.20 18.77
C VAL A 175 -2.96 -9.88 19.24
N VAL A 176 -2.83 -9.59 20.53
CA VAL A 176 -3.19 -8.29 21.10
C VAL A 176 -1.91 -7.57 21.49
N ALA A 177 -1.63 -6.45 20.82
CA ALA A 177 -0.44 -5.66 21.10
C ALA A 177 -0.55 -4.95 22.46
N SER A 178 0.58 -4.79 23.15
CA SER A 178 0.68 -4.07 24.43
C SER A 178 -0.21 -4.60 25.57
N ALA A 179 -0.61 -5.86 25.49
CA ALA A 179 -1.32 -6.57 26.55
C ALA A 179 -0.46 -7.73 27.09
N LEU A 180 -0.72 -8.13 28.33
CA LEU A 180 -0.09 -9.29 28.97
C LEU A 180 -1.17 -10.28 29.40
N GLU A 181 -0.96 -11.56 29.09
CA GLU A 181 -1.86 -12.64 29.51
C GLU A 181 -1.67 -12.91 31.01
N GLY A 182 -2.79 -12.91 31.75
CA GLY A 182 -2.81 -13.23 33.18
C GLY A 182 -2.79 -14.73 33.44
N SER A 183 -2.45 -15.11 34.67
CA SER A 183 -2.58 -16.50 35.10
C SER A 183 -4.05 -16.93 35.09
N ASN A 184 -4.31 -18.17 34.70
CA ASN A 184 -5.64 -18.79 34.76
C ASN A 184 -6.02 -19.30 36.17
N VAL A 185 -5.17 -19.09 37.17
CA VAL A 185 -5.33 -19.62 38.54
C VAL A 185 -6.29 -18.76 39.37
N ASP A 186 -7.33 -19.39 39.94
CA ASP A 186 -8.19 -18.78 40.97
C ASP A 186 -7.68 -19.12 42.38
N LEU A 187 -7.24 -18.09 43.10
CA LEU A 187 -6.70 -18.23 44.45
C LEU A 187 -7.71 -18.83 45.43
N ALA A 188 -9.00 -18.50 45.34
CA ALA A 188 -9.99 -18.97 46.30
C ALA A 188 -10.22 -20.48 46.20
N GLU A 189 -10.23 -21.00 44.97
CA GLU A 189 -10.32 -22.44 44.70
C GLU A 189 -9.05 -23.17 45.13
N GLU A 190 -7.87 -22.64 44.78
CA GLU A 190 -6.59 -23.24 45.19
C GLU A 190 -6.41 -23.28 46.71
N PHE A 191 -6.83 -22.22 47.42
CA PHE A 191 -6.82 -22.22 48.89
C PHE A 191 -7.76 -23.28 49.47
N THR A 192 -8.94 -23.46 48.87
CA THR A 192 -9.89 -24.49 49.30
C THR A 192 -9.32 -25.89 49.07
N ASN A 193 -8.75 -26.14 47.89
CA ASN A 193 -8.10 -27.40 47.54
C ASN A 193 -6.93 -27.73 48.48
N MET A 194 -6.13 -26.73 48.84
CA MET A 194 -5.08 -26.89 49.85
C MET A 194 -5.66 -27.26 51.22
N ILE A 195 -6.74 -26.60 51.68
CA ILE A 195 -7.37 -26.92 52.96
C ILE A 195 -7.94 -28.35 52.95
N VAL A 196 -8.57 -28.77 51.85
CA VAL A 196 -9.07 -30.14 51.69
C VAL A 196 -7.91 -31.14 51.78
N THR A 197 -6.82 -30.88 51.07
CA THR A 197 -5.61 -31.73 51.08
C THR A 197 -5.00 -31.81 52.49
N GLN A 198 -4.90 -30.69 53.20
CA GLN A 198 -4.40 -30.65 54.58
C GLN A 198 -5.32 -31.41 55.55
N ARG A 199 -6.64 -31.30 55.40
CA ARG A 199 -7.62 -32.05 56.19
C ARG A 199 -7.52 -33.55 55.92
N ALA A 200 -7.38 -33.95 54.66
CA ALA A 200 -7.17 -35.35 54.27
C ALA A 200 -5.88 -35.90 54.90
N TYR A 201 -4.78 -35.14 54.85
CA TYR A 201 -3.52 -35.51 55.51
C TYR A 201 -3.67 -35.66 57.02
N SER A 202 -4.39 -34.74 57.68
CA SER A 202 -4.63 -34.77 59.13
C SER A 202 -5.50 -35.97 59.52
N ALA A 203 -6.52 -36.28 58.73
CA ALA A 203 -7.36 -37.47 58.91
C ALA A 203 -6.54 -38.75 58.77
N ASN A 204 -5.73 -38.87 57.71
CA ASN A 204 -4.84 -40.01 57.50
C ASN A 204 -3.84 -40.18 58.66
N THR A 205 -3.28 -39.07 59.14
CA THR A 205 -2.37 -39.09 60.30
C THR A 205 -3.09 -39.56 61.56
N LYS A 206 -4.33 -39.11 61.79
CA LYS A 206 -5.10 -39.57 62.94
C LYS A 206 -5.42 -41.06 62.86
N THR A 207 -5.78 -41.57 61.68
CA THR A 207 -5.95 -43.02 61.44
C THR A 207 -4.69 -43.80 61.77
N ILE A 208 -3.51 -43.30 61.39
CA ILE A 208 -2.22 -43.92 61.75
C ILE A 208 -2.06 -43.92 63.28
N THR A 209 -2.22 -42.78 63.96
CA THR A 209 -2.06 -42.73 65.43
C THR A 209 -3.00 -43.67 66.17
N THR A 210 -4.25 -43.79 65.73
CA THR A 210 -5.21 -44.70 66.35
C THR A 210 -4.86 -46.16 66.05
N THR A 211 -4.27 -46.44 64.89
CA THR A 211 -3.74 -47.77 64.58
C THR A 211 -2.55 -48.11 65.47
N ASP A 212 -1.63 -47.17 65.69
CA ASP A 212 -0.48 -47.33 66.57
C ASP A 212 -0.92 -47.54 68.04
N GLU A 213 -1.89 -46.76 68.52
CA GLU A 213 -2.49 -46.92 69.86
C GLU A 213 -3.10 -48.33 70.04
N MET A 214 -3.78 -48.85 69.03
CA MET A 214 -4.32 -50.22 69.06
C MET A 214 -3.22 -51.30 69.04
N LEU A 215 -2.12 -51.07 68.30
CA LEU A 215 -0.98 -51.99 68.25
C LEU A 215 -0.25 -52.05 69.60
N ASP A 216 -0.04 -50.89 70.24
CA ASP A 216 0.57 -50.81 71.56
C ASP A 216 -0.26 -51.55 72.61
N GLU A 217 -1.59 -51.41 72.58
CA GLU A 217 -2.49 -52.13 73.48
C GLU A 217 -2.48 -53.64 73.22
N LEU A 218 -2.38 -54.07 71.95
CA LEU A 218 -2.27 -55.49 71.61
C LEU A 218 -0.97 -56.10 72.17
N ILE A 219 0.13 -55.36 72.12
CA ILE A 219 1.42 -55.77 72.70
C ILE A 219 1.33 -55.83 74.23
N SER A 220 0.63 -54.89 74.87
CA SER A 220 0.48 -54.82 76.33
C SER A 220 -0.31 -56.02 76.89
N ILE A 221 -1.33 -56.51 76.16
CA ILE A 221 -2.15 -57.68 76.53
C ILE A 221 -1.36 -58.99 76.47
N LYS A 222 -0.26 -59.07 75.70
CA LYS A 222 0.56 -60.28 75.57
C LYS A 222 1.46 -60.54 76.79
N ARG A 223 1.51 -59.63 77.77
CA ARG A 223 2.38 -59.76 78.96
C ARG A 223 1.67 -60.34 80.18
#